data_AF-A0A7Z9WW46-F1
#
_entry.id   AF-A0A7Z9WW46-F1
#
_cell.length_a   1.000
_cell.length_b   1.000
_cell.length_c   1.000
_cell.angle_alpha   90.00
_cell.angle_beta   90.00
_cell.angle_gamma   90.00
#
_symmetry.space_group_name_H-M   'P 1'
#
loop_
_entity.id
_entity.type
_entity.pdbx_description
1 polymer ?
#
loop_
_entity_poly.entity_id
_entity_poly.type
_entity_poly.pdbx_seq_one_letter_code
_entity_poly.pdbx_strand_id
1 'polypeptide(L)'
;MITKNKQRAGIVGIPPLSVMELLASPQYEIFDLDEPQGKIDIETASPFLPRVYCGILRTVISNSLAIQPDIIYIDTGSGKCDCAVHTATVLEDILPNTRIVRTRNHDTTDFGTPLCRTRMNLPGKMAAVTGSVQKPFPYENIQECTPTAGFWGVPPRDFSLLNLFPDTTHIYGWARCMENKTPDNLDLEMYFNPTIPTVFFAQSFCAKTALARHLASKHPYGLYLDCDVTAGNSVKAKIQAFLELSGM
;
A
#
# COMPACT_ATOMS: atom_id res chain seq x y z
N MET A 1 12.20 -29.87 -23.26
CA MET A 1 11.38 -29.50 -22.09
C MET A 1 10.44 -28.40 -22.52
N ILE A 2 9.13 -28.66 -22.57
CA ILE A 2 8.14 -27.63 -22.86
C ILE A 2 8.03 -26.80 -21.58
N THR A 3 8.49 -25.55 -21.61
CA THR A 3 8.22 -24.58 -20.56
C THR A 3 6.70 -24.40 -20.49
N LYS A 4 6.04 -24.99 -19.50
CA LYS A 4 4.64 -24.63 -19.20
C LYS A 4 4.64 -23.13 -18.89
N ASN A 5 3.88 -22.34 -19.65
CA ASN A 5 3.66 -20.94 -19.30
C ASN A 5 3.11 -20.89 -17.88
N LYS A 6 3.71 -20.06 -17.03
CA LYS A 6 3.22 -19.81 -15.68
C LYS A 6 1.84 -19.18 -15.77
N GLN A 7 0.96 -19.56 -14.85
CA GLN A 7 -0.34 -18.92 -14.70
C GLN A 7 -0.12 -17.54 -14.05
N ARG A 8 -0.69 -16.49 -14.64
CA ARG A 8 -0.53 -15.10 -14.19
C ARG A 8 -1.58 -14.82 -13.11
N ALA A 9 -1.11 -14.51 -11.90
CA ALA A 9 -1.95 -14.22 -10.75
C ALA A 9 -1.81 -12.76 -10.33
N GLY A 10 -2.91 -12.02 -10.35
CA GLY A 10 -3.00 -10.70 -9.76
C GLY A 10 -3.33 -10.76 -8.28
N ILE A 11 -2.73 -9.88 -7.48
CA ILE A 11 -3.13 -9.65 -6.08
C ILE A 11 -3.53 -8.19 -5.88
N VAL A 12 -4.55 -7.96 -5.06
CA VAL A 12 -5.04 -6.62 -4.67
C VAL A 12 -5.23 -6.62 -3.15
N GLY A 13 -4.56 -5.71 -2.46
CA GLY A 13 -4.45 -5.72 -1.01
C GLY A 13 -3.44 -6.77 -0.53
N ILE A 14 -3.70 -7.33 0.64
CA ILE A 14 -2.93 -8.46 1.16
C ILE A 14 -3.86 -9.66 1.26
N PRO A 15 -3.84 -10.55 0.27
CA PRO A 15 -4.56 -11.81 0.37
C PRO A 15 -4.14 -12.59 1.62
N PRO A 16 -5.00 -13.48 2.14
CA PRO A 16 -4.64 -14.36 3.25
C PRO A 16 -3.34 -15.13 2.98
N LEU A 17 -2.60 -15.45 4.03
CA LEU A 17 -1.33 -16.17 3.97
C LEU A 17 -1.48 -17.49 3.19
N SER A 18 -2.58 -18.22 3.40
CA SER A 18 -2.87 -19.45 2.65
C SER A 18 -2.96 -19.25 1.12
N VAL A 19 -3.42 -18.08 0.66
CA VAL A 19 -3.41 -17.71 -0.76
C VAL A 19 -1.99 -17.39 -1.19
N MET A 20 -1.23 -16.65 -0.38
CA MET A 20 0.16 -16.30 -0.71
C MET A 20 1.08 -17.53 -0.73
N GLU A 21 0.87 -18.51 0.14
CA GLU A 21 1.56 -19.81 0.14
C GLU A 21 1.24 -20.62 -1.12
N LEU A 22 -0.03 -20.63 -1.56
CA LEU A 22 -0.42 -21.24 -2.84
C LEU A 22 0.30 -20.56 -4.02
N LEU A 23 0.32 -19.23 -4.03
CA LEU A 23 0.92 -18.43 -5.09
C LEU A 23 2.45 -18.49 -5.11
N ALA A 24 3.10 -18.89 -4.01
CA ALA A 24 4.54 -19.12 -3.98
C ALA A 24 5.01 -20.32 -4.82
N SER A 25 4.08 -21.16 -5.29
CA SER A 25 4.38 -22.25 -6.22
C SER A 25 5.00 -21.72 -7.53
N PRO A 26 6.01 -22.41 -8.11
CA PRO A 26 6.66 -22.00 -9.36
C PRO A 26 5.72 -21.98 -10.58
N GLN A 27 4.50 -22.52 -10.45
CA GLN A 27 3.48 -22.47 -11.49
C GLN A 27 2.85 -21.07 -11.67
N TYR A 28 3.02 -20.17 -10.72
CA TYR A 28 2.45 -18.83 -10.76
C TYR A 28 3.51 -17.76 -11.05
N GLU A 29 3.08 -16.71 -11.75
CA GLU A 29 3.73 -15.42 -11.83
C GLU A 29 2.82 -14.40 -11.15
N ILE A 30 3.30 -13.77 -10.08
CA ILE A 30 2.51 -12.86 -9.26
C ILE A 30 2.69 -11.42 -9.74
N PHE A 31 1.58 -10.69 -9.86
CA PHE A 31 1.54 -9.27 -10.14
C PHE A 31 0.81 -8.56 -9.00
N ASP A 32 1.49 -7.66 -8.30
CA ASP A 32 0.83 -6.73 -7.38
C ASP A 32 0.11 -5.65 -8.18
N LEU A 33 -1.22 -5.76 -8.23
CA LEU A 33 -2.04 -4.86 -9.05
C LEU A 33 -2.28 -3.51 -8.36
N ASP A 34 -1.96 -3.36 -7.07
CA ASP A 34 -2.03 -2.07 -6.37
C ASP A 34 -0.91 -1.12 -6.82
N GLU A 35 0.24 -1.67 -7.24
CA GLU A 35 1.43 -0.91 -7.63
C GLU A 35 1.46 -0.59 -9.13
N PRO A 36 2.00 0.57 -9.55
CA PRO A 36 2.21 0.83 -10.98
C PRO A 36 3.07 -0.26 -11.64
N GLN A 37 2.51 -0.98 -12.63
CA GLN A 37 3.24 -1.99 -13.38
C GLN A 37 3.82 -1.38 -14.66
N GLY A 38 5.12 -1.08 -14.68
CA GLY A 38 5.77 -0.43 -15.82
C GLY A 38 5.20 0.95 -16.16
N LYS A 39 5.01 1.25 -17.46
CA LYS A 39 4.49 2.54 -17.96
C LYS A 39 3.00 2.47 -18.33
N ILE A 40 2.20 1.80 -17.52
CA ILE A 40 0.75 1.72 -17.74
C ILE A 40 0.09 3.04 -17.30
N ASP A 41 -0.69 3.63 -18.20
CA ASP A 41 -1.44 4.85 -17.93
C ASP A 41 -2.68 4.56 -17.07
N ILE A 42 -2.78 5.24 -15.93
CA ILE A 42 -3.92 5.15 -15.00
C ILE A 42 -5.23 5.64 -15.61
N GLU A 43 -5.17 6.48 -16.65
CA GLU A 43 -6.37 6.99 -17.33
C GLU A 43 -7.10 5.90 -18.13
N THR A 44 -6.46 4.76 -18.39
CA THR A 44 -7.14 3.58 -18.97
C THR A 44 -8.25 3.04 -18.08
N ALA A 45 -8.24 3.34 -16.77
CA ALA A 45 -9.32 2.97 -15.86
C ALA A 45 -10.56 3.88 -15.95
N SER A 46 -10.44 5.08 -16.53
CA SER A 46 -11.49 6.11 -16.51
C SER A 46 -12.83 5.70 -17.16
N PRO A 47 -12.89 4.80 -18.16
CA PRO A 47 -14.15 4.25 -18.66
C PRO A 47 -14.90 3.35 -17.65
N PHE A 48 -14.20 2.85 -16.63
CA PHE A 48 -14.70 1.81 -15.72
C PHE A 48 -14.83 2.30 -14.27
N LEU A 49 -13.98 3.25 -13.86
CA LEU A 49 -14.04 3.91 -12.56
C LEU A 49 -13.93 5.43 -12.73
N PRO A 50 -14.67 6.24 -11.95
CA PRO A 50 -14.54 7.70 -12.00
C PRO A 50 -13.11 8.18 -11.76
N ARG A 51 -12.74 9.32 -12.36
CA ARG A 51 -11.43 9.94 -12.09
C ARG A 51 -11.22 10.29 -10.61
N VAL A 52 -12.30 10.64 -9.92
CA VAL A 52 -12.36 10.94 -8.48
C VAL A 52 -12.56 9.68 -7.61
N TYR A 53 -12.03 8.55 -8.07
CA TYR A 53 -12.01 7.29 -7.33
C TYR A 53 -10.61 7.03 -6.78
N CYS A 54 -10.50 6.15 -5.78
CA CYS A 54 -9.22 5.81 -5.16
C CYS A 54 -8.16 5.45 -6.22
N GLY A 55 -7.04 6.18 -6.22
CA GLY A 55 -5.97 6.01 -7.21
C GLY A 55 -5.38 4.60 -7.24
N ILE A 56 -5.33 3.90 -6.09
CA ILE A 56 -4.90 2.49 -6.02
C ILE A 56 -5.86 1.61 -6.82
N LEU A 57 -7.18 1.73 -6.62
CA LEU A 57 -8.15 0.90 -7.30
C LEU A 57 -8.28 1.25 -8.80
N ARG A 58 -8.05 2.51 -9.18
CA ARG A 58 -7.86 2.87 -10.59
C ARG A 58 -6.62 2.20 -11.18
N THR A 59 -5.53 2.13 -10.41
CA THR A 59 -4.30 1.41 -10.80
C THR A 59 -4.57 -0.09 -11.01
N VAL A 60 -5.35 -0.71 -10.12
CA VAL A 60 -5.79 -2.11 -10.23
C VAL A 60 -6.50 -2.36 -11.56
N ILE A 61 -7.47 -1.51 -11.94
CA ILE A 61 -8.16 -1.65 -13.23
C ILE A 61 -7.16 -1.54 -14.40
N SER A 62 -6.35 -0.47 -14.43
CA SER A 62 -5.38 -0.25 -15.50
C SER A 62 -4.38 -1.39 -15.67
N ASN A 63 -3.82 -1.86 -14.55
CA ASN A 63 -2.92 -3.00 -14.53
C ASN A 63 -3.61 -4.27 -15.01
N SER A 64 -4.83 -4.54 -14.54
CA SER A 64 -5.56 -5.76 -14.90
C SER A 64 -5.89 -5.81 -16.39
N LEU A 65 -6.24 -4.67 -17.01
CA LEU A 65 -6.51 -4.58 -18.45
C LEU A 65 -5.26 -4.83 -19.30
N ALA A 66 -4.10 -4.32 -18.87
CA ALA A 66 -2.84 -4.46 -19.61
C ALA A 66 -2.21 -5.85 -19.41
N ILE A 67 -2.28 -6.38 -18.18
CA ILE A 67 -1.68 -7.65 -17.80
C ILE A 67 -2.57 -8.81 -18.26
N GLN A 68 -3.89 -8.69 -18.14
CA GLN A 68 -4.85 -9.78 -18.32
C GLN A 68 -4.45 -11.04 -17.51
N PRO A 69 -4.45 -10.98 -16.17
CA PRO A 69 -4.17 -12.15 -15.33
C PRO A 69 -5.17 -13.28 -15.62
N ASP A 70 -4.76 -14.53 -15.39
CA ASP A 70 -5.69 -15.67 -15.45
C ASP A 70 -6.60 -15.71 -14.20
N ILE A 71 -6.08 -15.20 -13.08
CA ILE A 71 -6.77 -15.15 -11.80
C ILE A 71 -6.38 -13.87 -11.04
N ILE A 72 -7.33 -13.27 -10.32
CA ILE A 72 -7.07 -12.13 -9.43
C ILE A 72 -7.62 -12.47 -8.05
N TYR A 73 -6.77 -12.39 -7.02
CA TYR A 73 -7.19 -12.43 -5.62
C TYR A 73 -7.30 -10.99 -5.10
N ILE A 74 -8.51 -10.58 -4.73
CA ILE A 74 -8.80 -9.22 -4.25
C ILE A 74 -9.31 -9.27 -2.82
N ASP A 75 -8.58 -8.64 -1.90
CA ASP A 75 -9.06 -8.45 -0.54
C ASP A 75 -10.17 -7.40 -0.53
N THR A 76 -11.35 -7.84 -0.11
CA THR A 76 -12.59 -7.04 -0.05
C THR A 76 -13.08 -6.85 1.37
N GLY A 77 -12.27 -7.27 2.36
CA GLY A 77 -12.58 -7.12 3.77
C GLY A 77 -12.07 -5.81 4.37
N SER A 78 -12.12 -5.75 5.70
CA SER A 78 -11.61 -4.67 6.53
C SER A 78 -10.09 -4.45 6.39
N GLY A 79 -9.36 -5.46 5.92
CA GLY A 79 -7.96 -5.35 5.52
C GLY A 79 -7.69 -4.41 4.33
N LYS A 80 -8.72 -4.05 3.55
CA LYS A 80 -8.61 -3.14 2.40
C LYS A 80 -9.59 -1.96 2.51
N CYS A 81 -10.76 -2.07 1.86
CA CYS A 81 -11.87 -1.12 1.93
C CYS A 81 -13.08 -1.61 1.11
N ASP A 82 -14.27 -1.08 1.39
CA ASP A 82 -15.49 -1.40 0.63
C ASP A 82 -15.40 -0.98 -0.85
N CYS A 83 -14.57 0.00 -1.18
CA CYS A 83 -14.33 0.35 -2.58
C CYS A 83 -13.76 -0.84 -3.39
N ALA A 84 -12.97 -1.72 -2.76
CA ALA A 84 -12.46 -2.93 -3.39
C ALA A 84 -13.58 -3.91 -3.75
N VAL A 85 -14.68 -3.96 -2.98
CA VAL A 85 -15.87 -4.77 -3.29
C VAL A 85 -16.45 -4.32 -4.64
N HIS A 86 -16.59 -3.02 -4.84
CA HIS A 86 -17.12 -2.46 -6.09
C HIS A 86 -16.15 -2.64 -7.26
N THR A 87 -14.85 -2.44 -7.03
CA THR A 87 -13.81 -2.69 -8.05
C THR A 87 -13.79 -4.16 -8.49
N ALA A 88 -13.96 -5.11 -7.56
CA ALA A 88 -14.07 -6.53 -7.89
C ALA A 88 -15.25 -6.82 -8.82
N THR A 89 -16.42 -6.19 -8.60
CA THR A 89 -17.60 -6.34 -9.47
C THR A 89 -17.29 -5.84 -10.89
N VAL A 90 -16.64 -4.68 -10.99
CA VAL A 90 -16.24 -4.12 -12.28
C VAL A 90 -15.24 -5.04 -12.99
N LEU A 91 -14.27 -5.61 -12.26
CA LEU A 91 -13.29 -6.56 -12.83
C LEU A 91 -13.95 -7.83 -13.38
N GLU A 92 -14.94 -8.37 -12.66
CA GLU A 92 -15.71 -9.56 -13.09
C GLU A 92 -16.40 -9.33 -14.44
N ASP A 93 -16.92 -8.12 -14.67
CA ASP A 93 -17.61 -7.76 -15.91
C ASP A 93 -16.65 -7.49 -17.07
N ILE A 94 -15.55 -6.77 -16.83
CA ILE A 94 -14.66 -6.28 -17.89
C ILE A 94 -13.56 -7.28 -18.28
N LEU A 95 -13.32 -8.31 -17.46
CA LEU A 95 -12.34 -9.37 -17.72
C LEU A 95 -13.01 -10.76 -17.70
N PRO A 96 -13.82 -11.11 -18.71
CA PRO A 96 -14.61 -12.36 -18.71
C PRO A 96 -13.75 -13.64 -18.71
N ASN A 97 -12.48 -13.55 -19.08
CA ASN A 97 -11.53 -14.66 -19.09
C ASN A 97 -10.66 -14.74 -17.82
N THR A 98 -10.79 -13.78 -16.91
CA THR A 98 -10.03 -13.73 -15.66
C THR A 98 -10.91 -14.20 -14.52
N ARG A 99 -10.44 -15.18 -13.75
CA ARG A 99 -11.16 -15.60 -12.54
C ARG A 99 -10.93 -14.58 -11.42
N ILE A 100 -11.98 -13.88 -10.99
CA ILE A 100 -11.90 -13.00 -9.81
C ILE A 100 -12.25 -13.80 -8.55
N VAL A 101 -11.35 -13.78 -7.57
CA VAL A 101 -11.52 -14.43 -6.27
C VAL A 101 -11.50 -13.35 -5.20
N ARG A 102 -12.67 -13.06 -4.65
CA ARG A 102 -12.82 -12.16 -3.51
C ARG A 102 -12.35 -12.87 -2.25
N THR A 103 -11.45 -12.23 -1.52
CA THR A 103 -10.88 -12.74 -0.27
C THR A 103 -11.14 -11.76 0.86
N ARG A 104 -10.89 -12.23 2.09
CA ARG A 104 -10.84 -11.42 3.31
C ARG A 104 -9.68 -11.92 4.13
N ASN A 105 -8.74 -11.04 4.44
CA ASN A 105 -7.61 -11.41 5.28
C ASN A 105 -7.92 -11.12 6.75
N HIS A 106 -8.05 -12.19 7.53
CA HIS A 106 -8.23 -12.18 8.98
C HIS A 106 -7.08 -12.91 9.69
N ASP A 107 -5.92 -13.00 9.05
CA ASP A 107 -4.74 -13.60 9.65
C ASP A 107 -4.33 -12.80 10.89
N THR A 108 -3.98 -13.51 11.96
CA THR A 108 -3.58 -12.95 13.25
C THR A 108 -2.12 -13.24 13.59
N THR A 109 -1.40 -13.93 12.72
CA THR A 109 0.01 -14.27 12.92
C THR A 109 0.87 -13.10 12.46
N ASP A 110 1.45 -12.39 13.43
CA ASP A 110 2.30 -11.23 13.18
C ASP A 110 3.66 -11.64 12.60
N PHE A 111 4.03 -11.05 11.46
CA PHE A 111 5.37 -11.20 10.91
C PHE A 111 6.36 -10.14 11.43
N GLY A 112 5.86 -9.16 12.17
CA GLY A 112 6.63 -8.04 12.68
C GLY A 112 6.77 -6.90 11.67
N THR A 113 7.46 -5.83 12.10
CA THR A 113 7.62 -4.61 11.30
C THR A 113 9.07 -4.08 11.23
N PRO A 114 10.09 -4.94 10.99
CA PRO A 114 11.50 -4.54 11.04
C PRO A 114 11.91 -3.50 9.97
N LEU A 115 11.40 -3.58 8.73
CA LEU A 115 11.63 -2.63 7.66
C LEU A 115 11.08 -1.25 8.02
N CYS A 116 9.88 -1.17 8.61
CA CYS A 116 9.28 0.09 9.05
C CYS A 116 10.13 0.84 10.10
N ARG A 117 11.04 0.16 10.80
CA ARG A 117 11.82 0.69 11.95
C ARG A 117 13.33 0.75 11.70
N THR A 118 13.81 0.26 10.56
CA THR A 118 15.24 0.29 10.26
C THR A 118 15.69 1.66 9.70
N ARG A 119 16.99 1.96 9.76
CA ARG A 119 17.57 3.14 9.09
C ARG A 119 17.69 2.87 7.61
N MET A 120 16.91 3.56 6.80
CA MET A 120 16.88 3.44 5.33
C MET A 120 16.15 4.65 4.76
N ASN A 121 16.60 5.14 3.60
CA ASN A 121 15.85 6.18 2.88
C ASN A 121 14.39 5.75 2.68
N LEU A 122 13.46 6.68 2.93
CA LEU A 122 12.04 6.35 3.01
C LEU A 122 11.45 5.76 1.71
N PRO A 123 11.82 6.20 0.49
CA PRO A 123 11.37 5.55 -0.73
C PRO A 123 11.77 4.07 -0.81
N GLY A 124 13.03 3.75 -0.53
CA GLY A 124 13.53 2.38 -0.52
C GLY A 124 12.85 1.53 0.57
N LYS A 125 12.60 2.12 1.73
CA LYS A 125 11.88 1.48 2.84
C LYS A 125 10.44 1.14 2.46
N MET A 126 9.73 2.08 1.85
CA MET A 126 8.37 1.85 1.36
C MET A 126 8.33 0.78 0.28
N ALA A 127 9.26 0.82 -0.70
CA ALA A 127 9.36 -0.21 -1.74
C ALA A 127 9.65 -1.61 -1.17
N ALA A 128 10.48 -1.71 -0.13
CA ALA A 128 10.76 -2.97 0.54
C ALA A 128 9.52 -3.50 1.28
N VAL A 129 8.77 -2.62 1.94
CA VAL A 129 7.50 -2.96 2.62
C VAL A 129 6.47 -3.46 1.61
N THR A 130 6.23 -2.74 0.51
CA THR A 130 5.24 -3.15 -0.48
C THR A 130 5.66 -4.41 -1.22
N GLY A 131 6.91 -4.52 -1.66
CA GLY A 131 7.46 -5.73 -2.29
C GLY A 131 7.45 -6.96 -1.37
N SER A 132 7.33 -6.77 -0.05
CA SER A 132 7.18 -7.89 0.89
C SER A 132 5.79 -8.51 0.89
N VAL A 133 4.76 -7.87 0.34
CA VAL A 133 3.40 -8.45 0.25
C VAL A 133 3.43 -9.80 -0.46
N GLN A 134 4.28 -9.93 -1.48
CA GLN A 134 4.46 -11.16 -2.26
C GLN A 134 5.25 -12.26 -1.54
N LYS A 135 5.74 -12.03 -0.31
CA LYS A 135 6.59 -12.97 0.44
C LYS A 135 5.80 -13.58 1.60
N PRO A 136 5.48 -14.88 1.57
CA PRO A 136 4.70 -15.56 2.62
C PRO A 136 5.58 -16.05 3.78
N PHE A 137 6.71 -15.39 4.05
CA PHE A 137 7.65 -15.81 5.09
C PHE A 137 7.95 -14.65 6.05
N PRO A 138 8.16 -14.94 7.36
CA PRO A 138 8.60 -13.94 8.33
C PRO A 138 9.92 -13.28 7.94
N TYR A 139 10.15 -12.08 8.46
CA TYR A 139 11.37 -11.33 8.21
C TYR A 139 12.54 -11.84 9.05
N GLU A 140 13.74 -11.69 8.52
CA GLU A 140 14.95 -11.74 9.32
C GLU A 140 15.00 -10.55 10.29
N ASN A 141 15.76 -10.70 11.37
CA ASN A 141 15.93 -9.64 12.34
C ASN A 141 16.76 -8.50 11.72
N ILE A 142 16.18 -7.30 11.64
CA ILE A 142 16.85 -6.09 11.13
C ILE A 142 17.05 -5.14 12.30
N GLN A 143 18.23 -4.55 12.40
CA GLN A 143 18.51 -3.54 13.42
C GLN A 143 17.58 -2.33 13.28
N GLU A 144 16.88 -2.02 14.37
CA GLU A 144 16.07 -0.82 14.52
C GLU A 144 16.93 0.44 14.73
N CYS A 145 16.44 1.58 14.27
CA CYS A 145 17.00 2.89 14.58
C CYS A 145 16.09 3.72 15.49
N THR A 146 16.65 4.74 16.14
CA THR A 146 15.82 5.74 16.83
C THR A 146 15.14 6.63 15.80
N PRO A 147 13.81 6.80 15.84
CA PRO A 147 13.11 7.63 14.87
C PRO A 147 13.32 9.12 15.13
N THR A 148 13.46 9.89 14.06
CA THR A 148 13.46 11.36 14.13
C THR A 148 12.19 11.96 13.52
N ALA A 149 11.54 11.25 12.59
CA ALA A 149 10.27 11.62 11.98
C ALA A 149 9.39 10.38 11.79
N GLY A 150 8.09 10.60 11.59
CA GLY A 150 7.11 9.58 11.26
C GLY A 150 6.45 9.81 9.90
N PHE A 151 6.22 8.72 9.18
CA PHE A 151 5.31 8.67 8.03
C PHE A 151 4.19 7.69 8.36
N TRP A 152 2.97 8.19 8.55
CA TRP A 152 1.77 7.36 8.73
C TRP A 152 1.00 7.34 7.42
N GLY A 153 0.61 6.16 6.91
CA GLY A 153 -0.30 6.11 5.77
C GLY A 153 -0.32 4.82 4.97
N VAL A 154 -0.92 4.92 3.79
CA VAL A 154 -0.81 3.95 2.70
C VAL A 154 0.42 4.29 1.83
N PRO A 155 0.99 3.32 1.09
CA PRO A 155 2.03 3.62 0.12
C PRO A 155 1.55 4.67 -0.91
N PRO A 156 2.26 5.80 -1.09
CA PRO A 156 1.87 6.79 -2.10
C PRO A 156 2.12 6.25 -3.51
N ARG A 157 1.32 6.64 -4.50
CA ARG A 157 1.66 6.31 -5.90
C ARG A 157 2.94 6.99 -6.38
N ASP A 158 3.18 8.23 -5.95
CA ASP A 158 4.39 8.99 -6.24
C ASP A 158 5.39 8.91 -5.08
N PHE A 159 6.34 7.99 -5.16
CA PHE A 159 7.36 7.84 -4.11
C PHE A 159 8.31 9.05 -4.02
N SER A 160 8.32 9.97 -4.99
CA SER A 160 9.23 11.12 -4.96
C SER A 160 8.98 12.06 -3.78
N LEU A 161 7.77 12.06 -3.20
CA LEU A 161 7.46 12.84 -1.99
C LEU A 161 8.15 12.28 -0.74
N LEU A 162 8.52 10.99 -0.75
CA LEU A 162 9.19 10.33 0.37
C LEU A 162 10.67 10.75 0.47
N ASN A 163 11.26 11.31 -0.59
CA ASN A 163 12.65 11.80 -0.58
C ASN A 163 12.87 12.98 0.38
N LEU A 164 11.81 13.63 0.83
CA LEU A 164 11.87 14.79 1.73
C LEU A 164 12.14 14.37 3.19
N PHE A 165 12.05 13.08 3.48
CA PHE A 165 12.13 12.55 4.84
C PHE A 165 13.54 12.03 5.16
N PRO A 166 14.02 12.16 6.41
CA PRO A 166 15.29 11.59 6.83
C PRO A 166 15.26 10.05 6.83
N ASP A 167 16.42 9.41 6.69
CA ASP A 167 16.58 7.94 6.68
C ASP A 167 16.10 7.25 7.98
N THR A 168 16.05 8.02 9.07
CA THR A 168 15.54 7.61 10.40
C THR A 168 14.02 7.72 10.51
N THR A 169 13.30 7.98 9.42
CA THR A 169 11.83 8.05 9.45
C THR A 169 11.21 6.67 9.67
N HIS A 170 10.41 6.51 10.71
CA HIS A 170 9.64 5.27 10.90
C HIS A 170 8.32 5.30 10.13
N ILE A 171 7.90 4.15 9.61
CA ILE A 171 6.61 3.98 8.93
C ILE A 171 5.55 3.49 9.93
N TYR A 172 4.37 4.11 9.87
CA TYR A 172 3.17 3.83 10.65
C TYR A 172 1.95 3.65 9.71
N GLY A 173 0.80 3.31 10.27
CA GLY A 173 -0.46 3.18 9.51
C GLY A 173 -0.56 1.88 8.73
N TRP A 174 -1.36 1.88 7.66
CA TRP A 174 -1.68 0.67 6.91
C TRP A 174 -0.44 0.03 6.26
N ALA A 175 0.51 0.83 5.76
CA ALA A 175 1.78 0.30 5.22
C ALA A 175 2.53 -0.58 6.24
N ARG A 176 2.44 -0.26 7.54
CA ARG A 176 3.02 -1.12 8.58
C ARG A 176 2.25 -2.42 8.78
N CYS A 177 0.92 -2.36 8.70
CA CYS A 177 0.07 -3.56 8.72
C CYS A 177 0.39 -4.46 7.52
N MET A 178 0.81 -3.87 6.39
CA MET A 178 1.24 -4.62 5.22
C MET A 178 2.49 -5.45 5.46
N GLU A 179 3.46 -4.84 6.14
CA GLU A 179 4.66 -5.56 6.55
C GLU A 179 4.29 -6.70 7.51
N ASN A 180 3.46 -6.41 8.52
CA ASN A 180 3.07 -7.37 9.55
C ASN A 180 2.21 -8.56 9.05
N LYS A 181 1.70 -8.51 7.81
CA LYS A 181 0.74 -9.46 7.19
C LYS A 181 -0.64 -9.53 7.83
N THR A 182 -0.97 -8.56 8.68
CA THR A 182 -2.27 -8.45 9.36
C THR A 182 -2.96 -7.15 8.94
N PRO A 183 -3.45 -7.04 7.69
CA PRO A 183 -3.96 -5.78 7.15
C PRO A 183 -5.22 -5.25 7.90
N ASP A 184 -5.91 -6.12 8.62
CA ASP A 184 -7.10 -5.83 9.46
C ASP A 184 -6.74 -5.45 10.92
N ASN A 185 -5.45 -5.32 11.25
CA ASN A 185 -5.01 -4.99 12.61
C ASN A 185 -5.17 -3.48 12.88
N LEU A 186 -6.37 -3.10 13.33
CA LEU A 186 -6.72 -1.70 13.59
C LEU A 186 -5.85 -1.07 14.69
N ASP A 187 -5.52 -1.81 15.76
CA ASP A 187 -4.67 -1.30 16.84
C ASP A 187 -3.27 -0.95 16.30
N LEU A 188 -2.71 -1.83 15.48
CA LEU A 188 -1.45 -1.57 14.79
C LEU A 188 -1.58 -0.41 13.81
N GLU A 189 -2.68 -0.27 13.08
CA GLU A 189 -2.87 0.87 12.16
C GLU A 189 -2.98 2.21 12.91
N MET A 190 -3.69 2.23 14.04
CA MET A 190 -3.93 3.43 14.85
C MET A 190 -2.71 3.90 15.62
N TYR A 191 -1.76 3.01 15.91
CA TYR A 191 -0.56 3.35 16.67
C TYR A 191 0.32 4.38 15.93
N PHE A 192 0.75 5.42 16.66
CA PHE A 192 1.76 6.37 16.24
C PHE A 192 2.65 6.77 17.43
N ASN A 193 3.87 7.24 17.17
CA ASN A 193 4.72 7.80 18.22
C ASN A 193 4.42 9.30 18.39
N PRO A 194 3.86 9.74 19.54
CA PRO A 194 3.46 11.14 19.75
C PRO A 194 4.65 12.10 19.94
N THR A 195 5.87 11.59 20.14
CA THR A 195 7.04 12.42 20.50
C THR A 195 7.86 12.88 19.30
N ILE A 196 7.48 12.53 18.08
CA ILE A 196 8.22 12.87 16.85
C ILE A 196 7.29 13.55 15.84
N PRO A 197 7.77 14.49 15.01
CA PRO A 197 6.97 15.06 13.93
C PRO A 197 6.53 13.95 12.98
N THR A 198 5.22 13.87 12.72
CA THR A 198 4.64 12.80 11.89
C THR A 198 3.75 13.38 10.79
N VAL A 199 4.03 12.99 9.55
CA VAL A 199 3.14 13.25 8.42
C VAL A 199 2.14 12.11 8.29
N PHE A 200 0.86 12.45 8.38
CA PHE A 200 -0.29 11.56 8.17
C PHE A 200 -0.76 11.70 6.73
N PHE A 201 -0.23 10.81 5.89
CA PHE A 201 -0.50 10.76 4.47
C PHE A 201 -1.70 9.87 4.15
N ALA A 202 -2.56 10.35 3.26
CA ALA A 202 -3.55 9.53 2.60
C ALA A 202 -3.64 9.90 1.11
N GLN A 203 -3.98 8.91 0.28
CA GLN A 203 -4.33 9.22 -1.10
C GLN A 203 -5.75 9.76 -1.17
N SER A 204 -5.98 10.77 -2.01
CA SER A 204 -7.30 11.32 -2.26
C SER A 204 -8.28 10.20 -2.63
N PHE A 205 -9.51 10.32 -2.14
CA PHE A 205 -10.59 9.34 -2.35
C PHE A 205 -10.32 7.93 -1.75
N CYS A 206 -9.27 7.76 -0.95
CA CYS A 206 -9.08 6.58 -0.12
C CYS A 206 -9.91 6.68 1.17
N ALA A 207 -10.53 5.58 1.60
CA ALA A 207 -11.25 5.52 2.89
C ALA A 207 -10.36 5.84 4.10
N LYS A 208 -9.06 5.57 4.01
CA LYS A 208 -8.08 5.85 5.08
C LYS A 208 -7.85 7.34 5.34
N THR A 209 -8.33 8.23 4.47
CA THR A 209 -8.32 9.70 4.70
C THR A 209 -8.99 10.08 6.02
N ALA A 210 -10.10 9.42 6.38
CA ALA A 210 -10.80 9.69 7.63
C ALA A 210 -9.93 9.40 8.86
N LEU A 211 -9.27 8.23 8.88
CA LEU A 211 -8.39 7.85 9.98
C LEU A 211 -7.13 8.71 10.03
N ALA A 212 -6.50 8.96 8.89
CA ALA A 212 -5.33 9.84 8.76
C ALA A 212 -5.61 11.22 9.36
N ARG A 213 -6.74 11.83 8.98
CA ARG A 213 -7.16 13.15 9.46
C ARG A 213 -7.43 13.15 10.96
N HIS A 214 -8.09 12.10 11.46
CA HIS A 214 -8.41 11.95 12.88
C HIS A 214 -7.17 11.78 13.76
N LEU A 215 -6.20 10.96 13.34
CA LEU A 215 -4.97 10.74 14.09
C LEU A 215 -4.08 11.99 14.04
N ALA A 216 -3.99 12.65 12.89
CA ALA A 216 -3.26 13.91 12.75
C ALA A 216 -3.78 15.01 13.70
N SER A 217 -5.10 15.11 13.90
CA SER A 217 -5.67 16.12 14.81
C SER A 217 -5.44 15.81 16.29
N LYS A 218 -5.15 14.56 16.63
CA LYS A 218 -4.77 14.12 17.98
C LYS A 218 -3.27 14.19 18.23
N HIS A 219 -2.47 14.21 17.17
CA HIS A 219 -1.02 14.16 17.27
C HIS A 219 -0.45 15.55 17.61
N PRO A 220 0.39 15.71 18.65
CA PRO A 220 0.94 17.01 19.06
C PRO A 220 1.74 17.72 17.96
N TYR A 221 2.44 16.94 17.14
CA TYR A 221 3.27 17.37 16.01
C TYR A 221 2.81 16.72 14.69
N GLY A 222 1.51 16.76 14.39
CA GLY A 222 0.91 16.06 13.26
C GLY A 222 0.68 16.94 12.03
N LEU A 223 1.10 16.49 10.85
CA LEU A 223 0.72 17.09 9.57
C LEU A 223 -0.21 16.16 8.80
N TYR A 224 -1.49 16.52 8.66
CA TYR A 224 -2.37 15.84 7.70
C TYR A 224 -2.06 16.29 6.27
N LEU A 225 -1.91 15.31 5.38
CA LEU A 225 -1.70 15.53 3.97
C LEU A 225 -2.50 14.52 3.14
N ASP A 226 -3.40 15.03 2.30
CA ASP A 226 -3.98 14.30 1.19
C ASP A 226 -3.32 14.69 -0.13
N CYS A 227 -3.11 13.69 -0.98
CA CYS A 227 -2.56 13.86 -2.31
C CYS A 227 -3.25 12.90 -3.25
N ASP A 228 -3.60 13.36 -4.45
CA ASP A 228 -4.16 12.50 -5.47
C ASP A 228 -3.05 11.63 -6.13
N VAL A 229 -3.10 11.45 -7.45
CA VAL A 229 -2.16 10.59 -8.20
C VAL A 229 -0.71 11.08 -8.13
N THR A 230 -0.49 12.40 -8.17
CA THR A 230 0.86 13.01 -8.17
C THR A 230 0.99 14.15 -7.17
N ALA A 231 2.15 14.24 -6.51
CA ALA A 231 2.41 15.30 -5.54
C ALA A 231 2.94 16.54 -6.25
N GLY A 232 2.11 17.59 -6.31
CA GLY A 232 2.53 18.90 -6.81
C GLY A 232 3.57 19.58 -5.91
N ASN A 233 4.23 20.61 -6.43
CA ASN A 233 5.27 21.36 -5.70
C ASN A 233 4.77 21.94 -4.36
N SER A 234 3.51 22.35 -4.30
CA SER A 234 2.89 22.85 -3.05
C SER A 234 2.83 21.78 -1.96
N VAL A 235 2.49 20.55 -2.32
CA VAL A 235 2.46 19.41 -1.38
C VAL A 235 3.87 19.14 -0.85
N LYS A 236 4.86 19.09 -1.74
CA LYS A 236 6.26 18.86 -1.37
C LYS A 236 6.80 19.97 -0.47
N ALA A 237 6.54 21.24 -0.79
CA ALA A 237 6.93 22.38 0.03
C ALA A 237 6.30 22.34 1.44
N LYS A 238 5.05 21.90 1.55
CA LYS A 238 4.36 21.75 2.84
C LYS A 238 5.01 20.69 3.72
N ILE A 239 5.39 19.54 3.15
CA ILE A 239 6.14 18.50 3.87
C ILE A 239 7.50 19.04 4.32
N GLN A 240 8.25 19.65 3.39
CA GLN A 240 9.58 20.17 3.67
C GLN A 240 9.56 21.20 4.81
N ALA A 241 8.70 22.21 4.72
CA ALA A 241 8.58 23.24 5.74
C ALA A 241 8.19 22.66 7.10
N PHE A 242 7.28 21.68 7.14
CA PHE A 242 6.88 21.03 8.38
C PHE A 242 8.04 20.28 9.05
N LEU A 243 8.84 19.54 8.28
CA LEU A 243 9.99 18.81 8.79
C LEU A 243 11.09 19.77 9.28
N GLU A 244 11.44 20.79 8.50
CA GLU A 244 12.46 21.80 8.86
C GLU A 244 12.05 22.58 10.12
N LEU A 245 10.80 23.02 10.22
CA LEU A 245 10.29 23.72 11.41
C LEU A 245 10.24 22.82 12.65
N SER A 246 10.28 21.50 12.47
CA SER A 246 10.38 20.50 13.53
C SER A 246 11.84 20.13 13.87
N GLY A 247 12.83 20.79 13.25
CA GLY A 247 14.25 20.60 13.51
C GLY A 247 14.89 19.43 12.78
N MET A 248 14.28 18.95 11.68
CA MET A 248 14.80 17.88 10.83
C MET A 248 15.66 18.40 9.68
#